data_AF-A0A7K2ZEK7-F1
#
_entry.id   AF-A0A7K2ZEK7-F1
#
_cell.length_a   1.000
_cell.length_b   1.000
_cell.length_c   1.000
_cell.angle_alpha   90.00
_cell.angle_beta   90.00
_cell.angle_gamma   90.00
#
_symmetry.space_group_name_H-M   'P 1'
#
loop_
_entity.id
_entity.type
_entity.pdbx_description
1 polymer ?
#
loop_
_entity_poly.entity_id
_entity_poly.type
_entity_poly.pdbx_seq_one_letter_code
_entity_poly.pdbx_strand_id
1 'polypeptide(L)'
;MTATIPSSDTTKALNATAKDIEAKARKYSKSTLCWRSFIRPTWAGIPKELARLSGYKYAGDARGFSAKQKNPGSRAGVTGTVNWKSGRGTWDRFTGKTRVYKTPNSRLVATPKASVKKIKFKALNKHNGKERGVRIIIDATGPFCPKTGAKRAGIGSSATVQMTRGGSFHVTGKHRQAPDHELYVYNYAGKKYKAKTILRDKMLDLWCISQPACRLQNIAAKG
;
A
#
# COMPACT_ATOMS: atom_id res chain seq x y z
N MET A 1 15.32 -12.60 -1.06
CA MET A 1 16.57 -12.17 -1.70
C MET A 1 17.15 -13.39 -2.39
N THR A 2 17.12 -13.45 -3.72
CA THR A 2 17.92 -14.45 -4.46
C THR A 2 19.32 -13.87 -4.51
N ALA A 3 20.22 -14.35 -3.65
CA ALA A 3 21.59 -13.87 -3.63
C ALA A 3 22.31 -14.39 -4.88
N THR A 4 22.99 -13.50 -5.62
CA THR A 4 23.97 -13.92 -6.62
C THR A 4 25.27 -14.17 -5.89
N ILE A 5 25.67 -15.44 -5.81
CA ILE A 5 26.87 -15.87 -5.10
C ILE A 5 28.07 -15.74 -6.05
N PRO A 6 29.15 -15.07 -5.64
CA PRO A 6 30.40 -15.04 -6.40
C PRO A 6 30.97 -16.45 -6.61
N SER A 7 31.68 -16.68 -7.71
CA SER A 7 32.31 -17.98 -7.98
C SER A 7 33.50 -18.30 -7.06
N SER A 8 34.08 -17.27 -6.44
CA SER A 8 35.08 -17.36 -5.37
C SER A 8 35.10 -16.06 -4.56
N ASP A 9 35.80 -16.06 -3.44
CA ASP A 9 36.04 -14.91 -2.56
C ASP A 9 37.18 -13.99 -3.03
N THR A 10 37.86 -14.34 -4.13
CA THR A 10 38.90 -13.49 -4.71
C THR A 10 38.34 -12.11 -5.11
N THR A 11 39.14 -11.06 -4.94
CA THR A 11 38.78 -9.68 -5.33
C THR A 11 38.30 -9.59 -6.78
N LYS A 12 38.90 -10.36 -7.68
CA LYS A 12 38.51 -10.41 -9.11
C LYS A 12 37.10 -10.99 -9.30
N ALA A 13 36.79 -12.11 -8.65
CA ALA A 13 35.47 -12.73 -8.73
C ALA A 13 34.39 -11.84 -8.10
N LEU A 14 34.65 -11.26 -6.91
CA LEU A 14 33.74 -10.31 -6.26
C LEU A 14 33.43 -9.10 -7.15
N ASN A 15 34.46 -8.50 -7.75
CA ASN A 15 34.29 -7.36 -8.66
C ASN A 15 33.53 -7.71 -9.94
N ALA A 16 33.77 -8.90 -10.52
CA ALA A 16 33.04 -9.37 -11.68
C ALA A 16 31.55 -9.58 -11.36
N THR A 17 31.23 -10.23 -10.24
CA THR A 17 29.86 -10.43 -9.77
C THR A 17 29.17 -9.09 -9.48
N ALA A 18 29.84 -8.15 -8.82
CA ALA A 18 29.29 -6.82 -8.57
C ALA A 18 28.97 -6.06 -9.87
N LYS A 19 29.87 -6.10 -10.86
CA LYS A 19 29.64 -5.48 -12.18
C LYS A 19 28.45 -6.09 -12.91
N ASP A 20 28.29 -7.41 -12.87
CA ASP A 20 27.13 -8.08 -13.49
C ASP A 20 25.81 -7.72 -12.80
N ILE A 21 25.78 -7.69 -11.46
CA ILE A 21 24.61 -7.24 -10.69
C ILE A 21 24.25 -5.80 -11.06
N GLU A 22 25.24 -4.91 -11.12
CA GLU A 22 25.01 -3.52 -11.50
C GLU A 22 24.50 -3.39 -12.95
N ALA A 23 25.09 -4.12 -13.90
CA ALA A 23 24.66 -4.10 -15.29
C ALA A 23 23.21 -4.57 -15.44
N LYS A 24 22.81 -5.63 -14.73
CA LYS A 24 21.42 -6.11 -14.67
C LYS A 24 20.49 -5.07 -14.05
N ALA A 25 20.91 -4.41 -12.96
CA ALA A 25 20.11 -3.38 -12.30
C ALA A 25 19.91 -2.13 -13.19
N ARG A 26 20.92 -1.73 -13.97
CA ARG A 26 20.86 -0.54 -14.84
C ARG A 26 19.73 -0.59 -15.87
N LYS A 27 19.27 -1.80 -16.25
CA LYS A 27 18.10 -2.01 -17.14
C LYS A 27 16.82 -1.40 -16.57
N TYR A 28 16.69 -1.28 -15.25
CA TYR A 28 15.53 -0.66 -14.62
C TYR A 28 15.70 0.86 -14.54
N SER A 29 14.72 1.59 -15.06
CA SER A 29 14.70 3.06 -15.10
C SER A 29 13.92 3.67 -13.94
N LYS A 30 12.88 2.98 -13.47
CA LYS A 30 12.05 3.42 -12.34
C LYS A 30 11.47 2.24 -11.58
N SER A 31 11.16 2.49 -10.30
CA SER A 31 10.37 1.59 -9.47
C SER A 31 9.15 2.32 -8.93
N THR A 32 7.99 1.68 -8.97
CA THR A 32 6.75 2.23 -8.41
C THR A 32 6.28 1.33 -7.28
N LEU A 33 5.97 1.91 -6.12
CA LEU A 33 5.28 1.27 -5.03
C LEU A 33 3.81 1.68 -5.06
N CYS A 34 2.91 0.71 -4.88
CA CYS A 34 1.48 0.98 -4.78
C CYS A 34 0.92 0.27 -3.57
N TRP A 35 0.47 1.04 -2.57
CA TRP A 35 -0.35 0.54 -1.47
C TRP A 35 -1.81 0.88 -1.73
N ARG A 36 -2.69 -0.12 -1.70
CA ARG A 36 -4.14 0.08 -1.69
C ARG A 36 -4.79 -0.65 -0.52
N SER A 37 -5.85 -0.05 0.01
CA SER A 37 -6.72 -0.65 1.01
C SER A 37 -8.15 -0.67 0.49
N PHE A 38 -8.84 -1.79 0.57
CA PHE A 38 -10.14 -2.00 -0.09
C PHE A 38 -11.03 -2.98 0.69
N ILE A 39 -12.34 -2.89 0.48
CA ILE A 39 -13.33 -3.79 1.07
C ILE A 39 -13.77 -4.77 -0.01
N ARG A 40 -13.38 -6.04 0.11
CA ARG A 40 -13.66 -7.08 -0.90
C ARG A 40 -15.15 -7.24 -1.27
N PRO A 41 -16.09 -7.39 -0.30
CA PRO A 41 -17.49 -7.61 -0.62
C PRO A 41 -18.16 -6.38 -1.24
N THR A 42 -19.31 -6.58 -1.88
CA THR A 42 -20.14 -5.48 -2.42
C THR A 42 -20.72 -4.59 -1.33
N TRP A 43 -21.00 -5.14 -0.15
CA TRP A 43 -21.51 -4.42 1.01
C TRP A 43 -20.52 -4.55 2.18
N ALA A 44 -20.20 -3.43 2.80
CA ALA A 44 -19.40 -3.39 4.01
C ALA A 44 -20.30 -3.63 5.23
N GLY A 45 -20.07 -4.73 5.95
CA GLY A 45 -20.69 -5.00 7.24
C GLY A 45 -20.09 -4.10 8.33
N ILE A 46 -20.45 -2.81 8.33
CA ILE A 46 -19.98 -1.87 9.34
C ILE A 46 -20.68 -2.21 10.67
N PRO A 47 -19.93 -2.49 11.75
CA PRO A 47 -20.51 -2.75 13.05
C PRO A 47 -21.36 -1.58 13.55
N LYS A 48 -22.49 -1.88 14.20
CA LYS A 48 -23.51 -0.88 14.56
C LYS A 48 -22.94 0.22 15.44
N GLU A 49 -22.03 -0.11 16.34
CA GLU A 49 -21.39 0.79 17.29
C GLU A 49 -20.39 1.75 16.61
N LEU A 50 -19.95 1.42 15.39
CA LEU A 50 -19.09 2.27 14.55
C LEU A 50 -19.90 3.00 13.47
N ALA A 51 -21.13 2.55 13.20
CA ALA A 51 -22.02 3.18 12.25
C ALA A 51 -22.72 4.39 12.90
N ARG A 52 -22.49 5.58 12.36
CA ARG A 52 -23.19 6.80 12.82
C ARG A 52 -24.68 6.83 12.46
N LEU A 53 -25.12 5.96 11.54
CA LEU A 53 -26.46 5.99 10.98
C LEU A 53 -27.09 4.59 11.00
N SER A 54 -28.31 4.48 11.54
CA SER A 54 -29.13 3.26 11.50
C SER A 54 -29.98 3.21 10.21
N GLY A 55 -30.27 2.02 9.69
CA GLY A 55 -31.06 1.86 8.46
C GLY A 55 -30.31 2.20 7.17
N TYR A 56 -28.97 2.06 7.19
CA TYR A 56 -28.13 2.27 6.01
C TYR A 56 -27.16 1.11 5.78
N LYS A 57 -26.81 0.89 4.52
CA LYS A 57 -25.74 -0.01 4.09
C LYS A 57 -24.66 0.75 3.33
N TYR A 58 -23.41 0.35 3.54
CA TYR A 58 -22.24 0.98 2.94
C TYR A 58 -21.71 0.10 1.82
N ALA A 59 -21.46 0.65 0.64
CA ALA A 59 -20.86 -0.13 -0.44
C ALA A 59 -19.39 -0.45 -0.14
N GLY A 60 -18.99 -1.70 -0.33
CA GLY A 60 -17.60 -2.09 -0.49
C GLY A 60 -17.10 -1.89 -1.92
N ASP A 61 -15.95 -2.45 -2.24
CA ASP A 61 -15.24 -2.26 -3.52
C ASP A 61 -15.48 -3.39 -4.52
N ALA A 62 -16.14 -4.48 -4.11
CA ALA A 62 -16.54 -5.61 -4.98
C ALA A 62 -15.38 -6.13 -5.86
N ARG A 63 -14.19 -6.29 -5.27
CA ARG A 63 -12.99 -6.71 -6.00
C ARG A 63 -12.08 -7.60 -5.14
N GLY A 64 -11.21 -8.38 -5.78
CA GLY A 64 -10.12 -9.10 -5.12
C GLY A 64 -8.77 -8.37 -5.18
N PHE A 65 -7.72 -9.02 -4.66
CA PHE A 65 -6.34 -8.56 -4.80
C PHE A 65 -5.90 -8.58 -6.26
N SER A 66 -5.25 -7.50 -6.72
CA SER A 66 -4.75 -7.45 -8.09
C SER A 66 -3.58 -6.48 -8.22
N ALA A 67 -2.48 -6.95 -8.81
CA ALA A 67 -1.37 -6.09 -9.19
C ALA A 67 -1.72 -5.17 -10.38
N LYS A 68 -2.81 -5.44 -11.10
CA LYS A 68 -3.25 -4.66 -12.27
C LYS A 68 -4.38 -3.68 -11.93
N GLN A 69 -4.85 -3.64 -10.68
CA GLN A 69 -5.97 -2.79 -10.27
C GLN A 69 -5.69 -1.32 -10.62
N LYS A 70 -6.62 -0.68 -11.30
CA LYS A 70 -6.64 0.77 -11.54
C LYS A 70 -7.54 1.46 -10.51
N ASN A 71 -7.26 2.72 -10.21
CA ASN A 71 -8.14 3.56 -9.39
C ASN A 71 -9.08 4.36 -10.32
N PRO A 72 -10.33 4.66 -9.93
CA PRO A 72 -10.96 4.34 -8.64
C PRO A 72 -11.31 2.85 -8.50
N GLY A 73 -11.16 2.32 -7.28
CA GLY A 73 -11.48 0.92 -6.95
C GLY A 73 -10.98 0.49 -5.57
N SER A 74 -10.72 1.44 -4.67
CA SER A 74 -10.14 1.18 -3.34
C SER A 74 -10.54 2.31 -2.40
N ARG A 75 -10.58 2.04 -1.09
CA ARG A 75 -10.92 3.01 -0.06
C ARG A 75 -9.85 4.07 0.14
N ALA A 76 -8.59 3.67 0.16
CA ALA A 76 -7.45 4.58 0.32
C ALA A 76 -6.18 3.96 -0.26
N GLY A 77 -5.23 4.81 -0.63
CA GLY A 77 -3.94 4.33 -1.07
C GLY A 77 -2.98 5.43 -1.47
N VAL A 78 -1.79 4.99 -1.84
CA VAL A 78 -0.71 5.84 -2.33
C VAL A 78 0.10 5.09 -3.37
N THR A 79 0.48 5.80 -4.43
CA THR A 79 1.40 5.32 -5.44
C THR A 79 2.61 6.23 -5.44
N GLY A 80 3.80 5.69 -5.17
CA GLY A 80 5.05 6.45 -5.19
C GLY A 80 6.02 5.88 -6.21
N THR A 81 6.64 6.72 -7.02
CA THR A 81 7.60 6.33 -8.04
C THR A 81 8.96 6.92 -7.73
N VAL A 82 10.00 6.10 -7.89
CA VAL A 82 11.41 6.47 -7.80
C VAL A 82 11.99 6.35 -9.21
N ASN A 83 12.47 7.47 -9.77
CA ASN A 83 13.28 7.44 -10.98
C ASN A 83 14.74 7.18 -10.59
N TRP A 84 15.33 6.09 -11.11
CA TRP A 84 16.68 5.68 -10.76
C TRP A 84 17.78 6.45 -11.47
N LYS A 85 17.46 7.17 -12.55
CA LYS A 85 18.41 8.00 -13.29
C LYS A 85 18.50 9.40 -12.71
N SER A 86 17.34 10.04 -12.48
CA SER A 86 17.31 11.43 -12.00
C SER A 86 17.18 11.58 -10.49
N GLY A 87 16.92 10.49 -9.77
CA GLY A 87 16.59 10.52 -8.33
C GLY A 87 15.25 11.18 -7.99
N ARG A 88 14.56 11.76 -8.98
CA ARG A 88 13.27 12.42 -8.79
C ARG A 88 12.22 11.40 -8.37
N GLY A 89 11.57 11.68 -7.24
CA GLY A 89 10.40 10.95 -6.79
C GLY A 89 9.12 11.67 -7.22
N THR A 90 8.08 10.91 -7.56
CA THR A 90 6.71 11.42 -7.65
C THR A 90 5.81 10.55 -6.81
N TRP A 91 4.69 11.10 -6.33
CA TRP A 91 3.71 10.31 -5.61
C TRP A 91 2.32 10.89 -5.80
N ASP A 92 1.35 10.00 -5.77
CA ASP A 92 -0.07 10.32 -5.82
C ASP A 92 -0.79 9.61 -4.67
N ARG A 93 -1.72 10.30 -4.04
CA ARG A 93 -2.47 9.82 -2.87
C ARG A 93 -3.96 9.97 -3.13
N PHE A 94 -4.73 8.99 -2.71
CA PHE A 94 -6.15 8.99 -3.01
C PHE A 94 -6.99 8.34 -1.90
N THR A 95 -8.27 8.69 -1.92
CA THR A 95 -9.34 8.04 -1.16
C THR A 95 -10.54 7.83 -2.07
N GLY A 96 -11.15 6.66 -1.99
CA GLY A 96 -12.37 6.31 -2.69
C GLY A 96 -13.59 7.05 -2.15
N LYS A 97 -14.66 7.10 -2.95
CA LYS A 97 -15.97 7.58 -2.50
C LYS A 97 -16.58 6.55 -1.56
N THR A 98 -17.10 6.99 -0.42
CA THR A 98 -17.91 6.17 0.47
C THR A 98 -19.37 6.31 0.05
N ARG A 99 -19.95 5.28 -0.56
CA ARG A 99 -21.35 5.29 -0.98
C ARG A 99 -22.22 4.68 0.10
N VAL A 100 -23.26 5.41 0.51
CA VAL A 100 -24.21 5.01 1.55
C VAL A 100 -25.59 4.92 0.94
N TYR A 101 -26.32 3.87 1.26
CA TYR A 101 -27.65 3.59 0.72
C TYR A 101 -28.63 3.37 1.86
N LYS A 102 -29.83 3.94 1.77
CA LYS A 102 -30.92 3.71 2.73
C LYS A 102 -31.48 2.30 2.54
N THR A 103 -31.80 1.61 3.63
CA THR A 103 -32.56 0.36 3.61
C THR A 103 -34.05 0.64 3.88
N PRO A 104 -35.00 -0.10 3.26
CA PRO A 104 -34.79 -1.25 2.38
C PRO A 104 -34.61 -0.90 0.90
N ASN A 105 -35.07 0.26 0.44
CA ASN A 105 -35.19 0.58 -1.00
C ASN A 105 -33.86 0.81 -1.75
N SER A 106 -32.71 0.67 -1.09
CA SER A 106 -31.37 0.82 -1.69
C SER A 106 -31.17 2.17 -2.39
N ARG A 107 -31.85 3.23 -1.96
CA ARG A 107 -31.66 4.58 -2.50
C ARG A 107 -30.31 5.13 -2.05
N LEU A 108 -29.48 5.58 -2.98
CA LEU A 108 -28.21 6.25 -2.67
C LEU A 108 -28.49 7.56 -1.92
N VAL A 109 -27.86 7.76 -0.77
CA VAL A 109 -28.07 8.96 0.07
C VAL A 109 -26.83 9.82 0.23
N ALA A 110 -25.63 9.26 0.07
CA ALA A 110 -24.39 10.01 0.23
C ALA A 110 -23.21 9.36 -0.50
N THR A 111 -22.26 10.18 -0.99
CA THR A 111 -21.02 9.71 -1.65
C THR A 111 -19.72 10.44 -1.23
N PRO A 112 -19.53 10.87 0.02
CA PRO A 112 -18.37 11.67 0.41
C PRO A 112 -17.04 10.90 0.35
N LYS A 113 -15.93 11.63 0.28
CA LYS A 113 -14.56 11.09 0.34
C LYS A 113 -13.93 11.37 1.69
N ALA A 114 -13.10 10.45 2.15
CA ALA A 114 -12.18 10.71 3.26
C ALA A 114 -11.13 11.76 2.85
N SER A 115 -10.44 12.36 3.84
CA SER A 115 -9.33 13.26 3.54
C SER A 115 -8.06 12.47 3.19
N VAL A 116 -7.29 12.97 2.23
CA VAL A 116 -5.95 12.44 1.88
C VAL A 116 -4.81 13.07 2.70
N LYS A 117 -5.09 14.06 3.56
CA LYS A 117 -4.06 14.89 4.22
C LYS A 117 -3.05 14.07 5.03
N LYS A 118 -3.48 12.98 5.68
CA LYS A 118 -2.63 12.11 6.49
C LYS A 118 -2.06 10.90 5.73
N ILE A 119 -2.27 10.84 4.41
CA ILE A 119 -1.59 9.88 3.53
C ILE A 119 -0.27 10.51 3.07
N LYS A 120 0.84 9.81 3.35
CA LYS A 120 2.21 10.29 3.11
C LYS A 120 3.07 9.24 2.41
N PHE A 121 3.94 9.73 1.55
CA PHE A 121 5.04 8.98 0.92
C PHE A 121 6.29 9.84 1.02
N LYS A 122 7.29 9.38 1.79
CA LYS A 122 8.50 10.18 2.08
C LYS A 122 9.75 9.35 1.83
N ALA A 123 10.73 9.91 1.14
CA ALA A 123 12.07 9.30 1.04
C ALA A 123 12.82 9.39 2.38
N LEU A 124 13.56 8.34 2.73
CA LEU A 124 14.28 8.25 4.00
C LEU A 124 15.79 8.48 3.87
N ASN A 125 16.37 8.18 2.70
CA ASN A 125 17.79 8.38 2.43
C ASN A 125 17.98 9.25 1.18
N LYS A 126 19.18 9.82 1.01
CA LYS A 126 19.59 10.48 -0.23
C LYS A 126 19.61 9.47 -1.38
N HIS A 127 19.38 9.95 -2.60
CA HIS A 127 19.43 9.10 -3.77
C HIS A 127 20.88 8.85 -4.17
N ASN A 128 21.26 7.59 -4.37
CA ASN A 128 22.61 7.19 -4.80
C ASN A 128 22.60 6.35 -6.10
N GLY A 129 21.47 6.31 -6.82
CA GLY A 129 21.31 5.53 -8.04
C GLY A 129 21.19 4.01 -7.84
N LYS A 130 21.40 3.47 -6.64
CA LYS A 130 21.43 2.03 -6.34
C LYS A 130 20.30 1.58 -5.42
N GLU A 131 19.96 2.39 -4.43
CA GLU A 131 18.96 2.07 -3.41
C GLU A 131 18.11 3.29 -3.02
N ARG A 132 16.95 3.00 -2.44
CA ARG A 132 16.02 4.00 -1.92
C ARG A 132 15.18 3.43 -0.79
N GLY A 133 15.25 4.09 0.35
CA GLY A 133 14.33 3.92 1.46
C GLY A 133 13.16 4.88 1.35
N VAL A 134 11.95 4.38 1.59
CA VAL A 134 10.73 5.19 1.66
C VAL A 134 9.87 4.81 2.87
N ARG A 135 9.19 5.81 3.43
CA ARG A 135 8.16 5.66 4.46
C ARG A 135 6.80 5.91 3.83
N ILE A 136 5.90 4.95 3.99
CA ILE A 136 4.49 5.03 3.60
C ILE A 136 3.66 5.15 4.86
N ILE A 137 2.71 6.08 4.88
CA ILE A 137 1.69 6.21 5.94
C ILE A 137 0.34 6.37 5.26
N ILE A 138 -0.65 5.58 5.68
CA ILE A 138 -2.06 5.75 5.33
C ILE A 138 -2.84 5.86 6.64
N ASP A 139 -3.37 7.04 6.91
CA ASP A 139 -4.37 7.28 7.96
C ASP A 139 -5.57 7.95 7.29
N ALA A 140 -6.64 7.18 7.09
CA ALA A 140 -7.83 7.63 6.37
C ALA A 140 -9.09 7.20 7.14
N THR A 141 -9.77 8.16 7.75
CA THR A 141 -11.04 7.95 8.46
C THR A 141 -12.21 8.20 7.51
N GLY A 142 -13.11 7.22 7.41
CA GLY A 142 -14.35 7.34 6.65
C GLY A 142 -15.19 8.54 7.12
N PRO A 143 -15.88 9.26 6.22
CA PRO A 143 -16.69 10.43 6.60
C PRO A 143 -17.79 10.15 7.63
N PHE A 144 -18.25 8.89 7.70
CA PHE A 144 -19.30 8.41 8.62
C PHE A 144 -18.76 7.69 9.84
N CYS A 145 -17.43 7.55 9.96
CA CYS A 145 -16.79 6.91 11.11
C CYS A 145 -16.45 7.96 12.18
N PRO A 146 -16.47 7.60 13.48
CA PRO A 146 -15.94 8.46 14.53
C PRO A 146 -14.47 8.82 14.27
N LYS A 147 -14.14 10.11 14.37
CA LYS A 147 -12.79 10.64 14.09
C LYS A 147 -11.87 10.70 15.31
N THR A 148 -12.45 10.67 16.51
CA THR A 148 -11.76 10.88 17.79
C THR A 148 -12.31 9.93 18.86
N GLY A 149 -11.65 9.90 20.02
CA GLY A 149 -12.05 9.10 21.18
C GLY A 149 -11.80 7.59 21.04
N ALA A 150 -12.28 6.83 22.02
CA ALA A 150 -12.11 5.38 22.12
C ALA A 150 -12.81 4.58 21.00
N LYS A 151 -13.68 5.23 20.20
CA LYS A 151 -14.36 4.63 19.04
C LYS A 151 -13.76 5.06 17.71
N ARG A 152 -12.58 5.72 17.71
CA ARG A 152 -11.95 6.21 16.48
C ARG A 152 -11.75 5.06 15.49
N ALA A 153 -12.43 5.17 14.35
CA ALA A 153 -12.42 4.19 13.29
C ALA A 153 -11.76 4.74 12.02
N GLY A 154 -11.02 3.90 11.31
CA GLY A 154 -10.35 4.30 10.07
C GLY A 154 -9.31 3.30 9.60
N ILE A 155 -8.84 3.52 8.38
CA ILE A 155 -7.72 2.79 7.80
C ILE A 155 -6.45 3.34 8.40
N GLY A 156 -5.60 2.46 8.94
CA GLY A 156 -4.34 2.83 9.56
C GLY A 156 -3.24 1.88 9.12
N SER A 157 -2.23 2.38 8.43
CA SER A 157 -1.05 1.61 8.08
C SER A 157 0.21 2.47 7.99
N SER A 158 1.34 1.84 8.28
CA SER A 158 2.66 2.44 8.09
C SER A 158 3.68 1.38 7.72
N ALA A 159 4.50 1.64 6.72
CA ALA A 159 5.63 0.77 6.37
C ALA A 159 6.85 1.57 5.96
N THR A 160 8.00 1.00 6.23
CA THR A 160 9.29 1.42 5.69
C THR A 160 9.69 0.38 4.64
N VAL A 161 9.95 0.85 3.42
CA VAL A 161 10.37 0.02 2.29
C VAL A 161 11.77 0.45 1.89
N GLN A 162 12.72 -0.46 2.02
CA GLN A 162 14.03 -0.35 1.40
C GLN A 162 13.99 -1.11 0.08
N MET A 163 14.34 -0.47 -1.02
CA MET A 163 14.36 -1.10 -2.34
C MET A 163 15.65 -0.78 -3.09
N THR A 164 16.13 -1.74 -3.87
CA THR A 164 17.28 -1.54 -4.77
C THR A 164 16.79 -1.33 -6.20
N ARG A 165 17.63 -0.70 -7.02
CA ARG A 165 17.37 -0.54 -8.46
C ARG A 165 17.19 -1.88 -9.18
N GLY A 166 17.86 -2.93 -8.70
CA GLY A 166 17.70 -4.31 -9.20
C GLY A 166 16.33 -4.93 -8.87
N GLY A 167 15.51 -4.26 -8.08
CA GLY A 167 14.16 -4.69 -7.72
C GLY A 167 14.08 -5.61 -6.51
N SER A 168 15.16 -5.73 -5.73
CA SER A 168 15.13 -6.35 -4.42
C SER A 168 14.50 -5.39 -3.41
N PHE A 169 13.85 -5.92 -2.38
CA PHE A 169 13.25 -5.10 -1.34
C PHE A 169 13.29 -5.75 0.04
N HIS A 170 13.20 -4.89 1.05
CA HIS A 170 12.94 -5.25 2.43
C HIS A 170 11.90 -4.29 3.00
N VAL A 171 10.85 -4.84 3.63
CA VAL A 171 9.71 -4.06 4.15
C VAL A 171 9.43 -4.45 5.59
N THR A 172 9.34 -3.43 6.44
CA THR A 172 8.87 -3.54 7.81
C THR A 172 7.75 -2.55 8.07
N GLY A 173 6.81 -2.89 8.95
CA GLY A 173 5.70 -2.00 9.23
C GLY A 173 4.59 -2.62 10.05
N LYS A 174 3.49 -1.89 10.15
CA LYS A 174 2.26 -2.35 10.78
C LYS A 174 1.03 -1.79 10.06
N HIS A 175 -0.07 -2.53 10.09
CA HIS A 175 -1.37 -2.03 9.66
C HIS A 175 -2.50 -2.55 10.54
N ARG A 176 -3.65 -1.88 10.50
CA ARG A 176 -4.88 -2.39 11.10
C ARG A 176 -5.33 -3.64 10.35
N GLN A 177 -5.99 -4.56 11.05
CA GLN A 177 -6.47 -5.81 10.45
C GLN A 177 -7.75 -5.62 9.60
N ALA A 178 -8.14 -4.38 9.31
CA ALA A 178 -9.15 -4.05 8.33
C ALA A 178 -8.93 -2.66 7.71
N PRO A 179 -9.36 -2.46 6.44
CA PRO A 179 -9.93 -3.46 5.53
C PRO A 179 -8.81 -4.30 4.87
N ASP A 180 -9.05 -4.93 3.71
CA ASP A 180 -7.99 -5.67 3.01
C ASP A 180 -6.86 -4.69 2.61
N HIS A 181 -5.61 -5.14 2.69
CA HIS A 181 -4.43 -4.36 2.33
C HIS A 181 -3.60 -5.07 1.27
N GLU A 182 -3.16 -4.33 0.24
CA GLU A 182 -2.20 -4.82 -0.73
C GLU A 182 -1.09 -3.81 -0.99
N LEU A 183 0.14 -4.31 -1.11
CA LEU A 183 1.32 -3.53 -1.45
C LEU A 183 2.10 -4.27 -2.54
N TYR A 184 2.38 -3.57 -3.64
CA TYR A 184 3.17 -4.07 -4.75
C TYR A 184 4.34 -3.15 -5.06
N VAL A 185 5.41 -3.72 -5.59
CA VAL A 185 6.47 -2.99 -6.28
C VAL A 185 6.49 -3.37 -7.76
N TYR A 186 6.61 -2.37 -8.62
CA TYR A 186 6.71 -2.51 -10.07
C TYR A 186 8.07 -1.97 -10.50
N ASN A 187 8.93 -2.81 -11.07
CA ASN A 187 10.23 -2.40 -11.59
C ASN A 187 10.17 -2.31 -13.10
N TYR A 188 10.42 -1.13 -13.66
CA TYR A 188 10.24 -0.83 -15.07
C TYR A 188 11.55 -0.87 -15.84
N ALA A 189 11.57 -1.62 -16.94
CA ALA A 189 12.59 -1.57 -17.97
C ALA A 189 11.94 -0.99 -19.24
N GLY A 190 12.11 0.32 -19.44
CA GLY A 190 11.37 1.06 -20.45
C GLY A 190 9.87 1.07 -20.16
N LYS A 191 9.05 0.62 -21.13
CA LYS A 191 7.59 0.52 -20.99
C LYS A 191 7.13 -0.75 -20.26
N LYS A 192 7.96 -1.80 -20.21
CA LYS A 192 7.65 -3.07 -19.57
C LYS A 192 7.95 -3.00 -18.08
N TYR A 193 7.19 -3.74 -17.27
CA TYR A 193 7.47 -3.87 -15.84
C TYR A 193 7.36 -5.31 -15.34
N LYS A 194 8.09 -5.59 -14.26
CA LYS A 194 7.87 -6.78 -13.42
C LYS A 194 7.25 -6.34 -12.11
N ALA A 195 6.11 -6.93 -11.76
CA ALA A 195 5.45 -6.71 -10.47
C ALA A 195 5.91 -7.76 -9.46
N LYS A 196 6.20 -7.35 -8.24
CA LYS A 196 6.34 -8.24 -7.08
C LYS A 196 5.32 -7.86 -6.02
N THR A 197 4.72 -8.88 -5.43
CA THR A 197 3.82 -8.73 -4.28
C THR A 197 4.65 -8.57 -3.02
N ILE A 198 4.39 -7.52 -2.24
CA ILE A 198 5.00 -7.30 -0.92
C ILE A 198 4.01 -7.73 0.17
N LEU A 199 2.75 -7.35 0.04
CA LEU A 199 1.69 -7.62 1.02
C LEU A 199 0.38 -7.93 0.29
N ARG A 200 -0.36 -8.92 0.79
CA ARG A 200 -1.76 -9.21 0.46
C ARG A 200 -2.44 -9.77 1.70
N ASP A 201 -2.96 -8.87 2.51
CA ASP A 201 -3.55 -9.23 3.78
C ASP A 201 -5.06 -9.05 3.71
N LYS A 202 -5.76 -10.15 3.95
CA LYS A 202 -7.21 -10.18 4.07
C LYS A 202 -7.60 -9.56 5.40
N MET A 203 -8.65 -8.73 5.40
CA MET A 203 -9.22 -8.22 6.63
C MET A 203 -9.72 -9.38 7.49
N LEU A 204 -9.58 -9.24 8.81
CA LEU A 204 -10.18 -10.15 9.77
C LEU A 204 -11.68 -9.86 9.88
N ASP A 205 -11.99 -8.66 10.35
CA ASP A 205 -13.36 -8.15 10.48
C ASP A 205 -13.35 -6.62 10.42
N LEU A 206 -14.42 -6.00 9.91
CA LEU A 206 -14.50 -4.54 9.82
C LEU A 206 -14.51 -3.84 11.19
N TRP A 207 -14.76 -4.52 12.29
CA TRP A 207 -14.54 -4.03 13.65
C TRP A 207 -13.08 -3.59 13.88
N CYS A 208 -12.12 -4.28 13.25
CA CYS A 208 -10.70 -3.98 13.35
C CYS A 208 -10.27 -2.65 12.68
N ILE A 209 -11.21 -1.91 12.08
CA ILE A 209 -10.95 -0.51 11.69
C ILE A 209 -10.93 0.41 12.91
N SER A 210 -11.51 0.00 14.04
CA SER A 210 -11.51 0.77 15.30
C SER A 210 -10.24 0.50 16.11
N GLN A 211 -9.80 1.48 16.90
CA GLN A 211 -8.79 1.26 17.95
C GLN A 211 -9.43 1.36 19.33
N PRO A 212 -9.10 0.47 20.28
CA PRO A 212 -8.09 -0.59 20.23
C PRO A 212 -8.63 -1.96 19.79
N ALA A 213 -9.79 -2.02 19.12
CA ALA A 213 -10.54 -3.25 18.84
C ALA A 213 -9.71 -4.47 18.41
N CYS A 214 -8.69 -4.27 17.58
CA CYS A 214 -7.76 -5.32 17.19
C CYS A 214 -6.31 -4.85 17.29
N ARG A 215 -5.41 -5.77 17.62
CA ARG A 215 -3.96 -5.53 17.53
C ARG A 215 -3.55 -5.21 16.09
N LEU A 216 -2.50 -4.40 15.95
CA LEU A 216 -1.93 -4.14 14.63
C LEU A 216 -1.22 -5.41 14.11
N GLN A 217 -1.40 -5.68 12.82
CA GLN A 217 -0.68 -6.73 12.10
C GLN A 217 0.71 -6.21 11.69
N ASN A 218 1.75 -7.01 11.93
CA ASN A 218 3.11 -6.68 11.50
C ASN A 218 3.31 -7.00 10.01
N ILE A 219 4.09 -6.17 9.34
CA ILE A 219 4.61 -6.42 8.00
C ILE A 219 6.09 -6.77 8.13
N ALA A 220 6.47 -7.92 7.58
CA ALA A 220 7.86 -8.33 7.42
C ALA A 220 8.00 -9.07 6.09
N ALA A 221 8.51 -8.40 5.06
CA ALA A 221 8.63 -8.97 3.72
C ALA A 221 10.02 -8.70 3.13
N LYS A 222 10.57 -9.67 2.41
CA LYS A 222 11.84 -9.55 1.66
C LYS A 222 11.72 -10.24 0.30
N GLY A 223 12.31 -9.67 -0.75
CA GLY A 223 12.18 -10.19 -2.12
C GLY A 223 13.17 -9.61 -3.09
#